data_AF-X1QP08-F1
#
_entry.id   AF-X1QP08-F1
#
_cell.length_a   1.000
_cell.length_b   1.000
_cell.length_c   1.000
_cell.angle_alpha   90.00
_cell.angle_beta   90.00
_cell.angle_gamma   90.00
#
_symmetry.space_group_name_H-M   'P 1'
#
loop_
_entity.id
_entity.type
_entity.pdbx_description
1 polymer ?
#
loop_
_entity_poly.entity_id
_entity_poly.type
_entity_poly.pdbx_seq_one_letter_code
_entity_poly.pdbx_strand_id
1 'polypeptide(L)'
;TGKRNQQWVSIKGTKKDAEKRLGELLHQFDNGTFMKPNKTTLGEFLERWLKDYAWPNLAPRTAEGYEHIIRRHLIRGLGNMLLIQLKPEHLQRYYSEKLSGGRCDGKGGLSPRTIRHHHVTLHDALESAVKWGMLSRNPADAVKPPPYQHAQWNILNEDNIYTLHQSFIDKRFPEMLHRIEEKIEEIDDALDPFILRPLAVLGALKIISPFRR
;
A
#
# COMPACT_ATOMS: atom_id res chain seq x y z
N THR A 1 26.63 -31.78 21.54
CA THR A 1 25.67 -32.91 21.45
C THR A 1 25.10 -32.97 20.03
N GLY A 2 25.86 -33.57 19.10
CA GLY A 2 25.53 -33.61 17.67
C GLY A 2 24.59 -34.76 17.31
N LYS A 3 23.28 -34.55 17.45
CA LYS A 3 22.29 -35.52 16.96
C LYS A 3 22.35 -35.55 15.43
N ARG A 4 22.62 -36.73 14.84
CA ARG A 4 22.60 -36.96 13.39
C ARG A 4 21.20 -36.66 12.85
N ASN A 5 21.07 -35.62 12.04
CA ASN A 5 19.77 -35.21 11.47
C ASN A 5 19.58 -35.92 10.12
N GLN A 6 18.76 -36.96 10.09
CA GLN A 6 18.44 -37.72 8.87
C GLN A 6 17.05 -37.35 8.38
N GLN A 7 16.89 -37.15 7.07
CA GLN A 7 15.59 -36.97 6.42
C GLN A 7 15.42 -37.96 5.27
N TRP A 8 14.20 -38.50 5.17
CA TRP A 8 13.79 -39.40 4.11
C TRP A 8 12.94 -38.62 3.09
N VAL A 9 13.35 -38.64 1.83
CA VAL A 9 12.61 -38.00 0.73
C VAL A 9 12.25 -39.07 -0.28
N SER A 10 10.96 -39.34 -0.43
CA SER A 10 10.45 -40.28 -1.42
C SER A 10 10.20 -39.56 -2.74
N ILE A 11 10.73 -40.10 -3.83
CA ILE A 11 10.45 -39.63 -5.19
C ILE A 11 9.78 -40.76 -5.99
N LYS A 12 9.00 -40.39 -7.00
CA LYS A 12 8.56 -41.33 -8.04
C LYS A 12 9.61 -41.34 -9.14
N GLY A 13 10.21 -42.49 -9.44
CA GLY A 13 11.24 -42.60 -10.47
C GLY A 13 12.16 -43.79 -10.28
N THR A 14 13.28 -43.77 -10.99
CA THR A 14 14.33 -44.81 -10.93
C THR A 14 15.32 -44.55 -9.80
N LYS A 15 16.17 -45.55 -9.50
CA LYS A 15 17.29 -45.39 -8.56
C LYS A 15 18.19 -44.19 -8.91
N LYS A 16 18.43 -43.95 -10.20
CA LYS A 16 19.25 -42.85 -10.70
C LYS A 16 18.64 -41.48 -10.37
N ASP A 17 17.31 -41.36 -10.44
CA ASP A 17 16.61 -40.13 -10.06
C ASP A 17 16.74 -39.88 -8.55
N ALA A 18 16.76 -40.94 -7.73
CA ALA A 18 16.89 -40.85 -6.28
C ALA A 18 18.30 -40.41 -5.88
N GLU A 19 19.33 -40.95 -6.52
CA GLU A 19 20.73 -40.54 -6.32
C GLU A 19 20.95 -39.09 -6.74
N LYS A 20 20.39 -38.67 -7.88
CA LYS A 20 20.42 -37.26 -8.31
C LYS A 20 19.76 -36.36 -7.27
N ARG A 21 18.57 -36.73 -6.78
CA ARG A 21 17.85 -35.96 -5.76
C ARG A 21 18.63 -35.89 -4.45
N LEU A 22 19.28 -36.98 -4.04
CA LEU A 22 20.16 -37.00 -2.87
C LEU A 22 21.33 -36.02 -3.03
N GLY A 23 22.00 -36.02 -4.20
CA GLY A 23 23.08 -35.07 -4.49
C GLY A 23 22.63 -33.61 -4.42
N GLU A 24 21.46 -33.29 -4.97
CA GLU A 24 20.87 -31.95 -4.86
C GLU A 24 20.60 -31.55 -3.40
N LEU A 25 20.05 -32.48 -2.60
CA LEU A 25 19.74 -32.25 -1.19
C LEU A 25 21.01 -32.05 -0.35
N LEU A 26 22.04 -32.86 -0.59
CA LEU A 26 23.36 -32.71 0.06
C LEU A 26 23.98 -31.36 -0.28
N HIS A 27 23.98 -30.98 -1.56
CA HIS A 27 24.49 -29.68 -1.99
C HIS A 27 23.68 -28.51 -1.39
N GLN A 28 22.36 -28.67 -1.22
CA GLN A 28 21.54 -27.67 -0.52
C GLN A 28 21.89 -27.58 0.97
N PHE A 29 22.18 -28.71 1.61
CA PHE A 29 22.60 -28.77 3.00
C PHE A 29 23.97 -28.11 3.20
N ASP A 30 24.94 -28.46 2.36
CA ASP A 30 26.31 -27.94 2.42
C ASP A 30 26.35 -26.43 2.21
N ASN A 31 25.49 -25.92 1.32
CA ASN A 31 25.35 -24.48 1.07
C ASN A 31 24.40 -23.77 2.04
N GLY A 32 23.87 -24.44 3.07
CA GLY A 32 22.95 -23.83 4.05
C GLY A 32 21.60 -23.37 3.47
N THR A 33 21.24 -23.83 2.27
CA THR A 33 20.00 -23.47 1.56
C THR A 33 18.90 -24.50 1.70
N PHE A 34 19.16 -25.60 2.41
CA PHE A 34 18.20 -26.66 2.62
C PHE A 34 17.06 -26.19 3.55
N MET A 35 15.87 -26.09 2.98
CA MET A 35 14.64 -25.75 3.71
C MET A 35 13.67 -26.92 3.64
N LYS A 36 13.04 -27.24 4.79
CA LYS A 36 11.96 -28.23 4.80
C LYS A 36 10.84 -27.73 3.86
N PRO A 37 10.25 -28.62 3.05
CA PRO A 37 9.11 -28.25 2.21
C PRO A 37 7.98 -27.72 3.09
N ASN A 38 7.77 -26.41 3.09
CA ASN A 38 6.65 -25.79 3.76
C ASN A 38 5.48 -25.68 2.78
N LYS A 39 4.30 -26.12 3.21
CA LYS A 39 3.06 -26.06 2.41
C LYS A 39 2.37 -24.69 2.50
N THR A 40 2.93 -23.73 3.24
CA THR A 40 2.38 -22.38 3.35
C THR A 40 2.35 -21.68 1.99
N THR A 41 1.17 -21.19 1.61
CA THR A 41 1.00 -20.35 0.43
C THR A 41 1.46 -18.91 0.71
N LEU A 42 1.76 -18.16 -0.34
CA LEU A 42 2.11 -16.74 -0.20
C LEU A 42 0.96 -15.97 0.45
N GLY A 43 -0.30 -16.28 0.12
CA GLY A 43 -1.46 -15.61 0.69
C GLY A 43 -1.58 -15.82 2.20
N GLU A 44 -1.44 -17.07 2.66
CA GLU A 44 -1.42 -17.40 4.09
C GLU A 44 -0.28 -16.71 4.82
N PHE A 45 0.91 -16.69 4.21
CA PHE A 45 2.06 -16.01 4.76
C PHE A 45 1.82 -14.50 4.91
N LEU A 46 1.29 -13.85 3.87
CA LEU A 46 1.05 -12.40 3.87
C LEU A 46 -0.02 -11.99 4.89
N GLU A 47 -1.10 -12.77 5.06
CA GLU A 47 -2.09 -12.51 6.10
C GLU A 47 -1.48 -12.65 7.51
N ARG A 48 -0.65 -13.68 7.71
CA ARG A 48 0.07 -13.84 8.99
C ARG A 48 1.03 -12.70 9.24
N TRP A 49 1.78 -12.28 8.21
CA TRP A 49 2.72 -11.18 8.31
C TRP A 49 2.03 -9.85 8.62
N LEU A 50 0.87 -9.59 8.01
CA LEU A 50 0.06 -8.41 8.33
C LEU A 50 -0.33 -8.39 9.81
N LYS A 51 -0.86 -9.50 10.31
CA LYS A 51 -1.36 -9.63 11.68
C LYS A 51 -0.25 -9.57 12.72
N ASP A 52 0.80 -10.37 12.54
CA ASP A 52 1.80 -10.63 13.58
C ASP A 52 2.97 -9.63 13.53
N TYR A 53 3.18 -8.96 12.39
CA TYR A 53 4.27 -8.01 12.21
C TYR A 53 3.80 -6.61 11.77
N ALA A 54 3.09 -6.48 10.66
CA ALA A 54 2.82 -5.16 10.09
C ALA A 54 1.97 -4.28 11.01
N TRP A 55 0.86 -4.81 11.53
CA TRP A 55 -0.02 -4.06 12.43
C TRP A 55 0.61 -3.71 13.78
N PRO A 56 1.34 -4.61 14.46
CA PRO A 56 1.99 -4.27 15.74
C PRO A 56 3.21 -3.34 15.62
N ASN A 57 3.91 -3.33 14.48
CA ASN A 57 5.22 -2.67 14.36
C ASN A 57 5.24 -1.44 13.44
N LEU A 58 4.25 -1.26 12.55
CA LEU A 58 4.21 -0.13 11.62
C LEU A 58 3.21 0.94 12.05
N ALA A 59 3.42 2.16 11.58
CA ALA A 59 2.44 3.23 11.75
C ALA A 59 1.10 2.83 11.09
N PRO A 60 -0.07 3.14 11.69
CA PRO A 60 -1.38 2.67 11.22
C PRO A 60 -1.63 2.91 9.74
N ARG A 61 -1.35 4.12 9.24
CA ARG A 61 -1.52 4.49 7.82
C ARG A 61 -0.66 3.64 6.87
N THR A 62 0.51 3.22 7.33
CA THR A 62 1.41 2.35 6.55
C THR A 62 0.87 0.92 6.52
N ALA A 63 0.44 0.40 7.67
CA ALA A 63 -0.18 -0.92 7.78
C ALA A 63 -1.45 -1.02 6.92
N GLU A 64 -2.32 -0.02 6.95
CA GLU A 64 -3.51 0.08 6.07
C GLU A 64 -3.13 0.05 4.59
N GLY A 65 -2.11 0.82 4.20
CA GLY A 65 -1.61 0.84 2.82
C GLY A 65 -1.09 -0.54 2.38
N TYR A 66 -0.35 -1.23 3.26
CA TYR A 66 0.15 -2.57 3.00
C TYR A 66 -0.99 -3.59 2.90
N GLU A 67 -1.93 -3.57 3.83
CA GLU A 67 -3.11 -4.43 3.83
C GLU A 67 -3.92 -4.26 2.54
N HIS A 68 -4.15 -3.01 2.13
CA HIS A 68 -4.86 -2.71 0.89
C HIS A 68 -4.18 -3.36 -0.33
N ILE A 69 -2.87 -3.16 -0.47
CA ILE A 69 -2.06 -3.74 -1.55
C ILE A 69 -2.11 -5.28 -1.49
N ILE A 70 -1.92 -5.85 -0.30
CA ILE A 70 -1.86 -7.29 -0.10
C ILE A 70 -3.20 -7.95 -0.47
N ARG A 71 -4.29 -7.51 0.16
CA ARG A 71 -5.60 -8.15 -0.01
C ARG A 71 -6.24 -7.90 -1.36
N ARG A 72 -6.12 -6.70 -1.91
CA ARG A 72 -6.77 -6.34 -3.18
C ARG A 72 -5.96 -6.81 -4.40
N HIS A 73 -4.64 -6.91 -4.29
CA HIS A 73 -3.79 -7.17 -5.45
C HIS A 73 -2.87 -8.39 -5.29
N LEU A 74 -2.04 -8.46 -4.25
CA LEU A 74 -1.03 -9.53 -4.14
C LEU A 74 -1.66 -10.90 -3.92
N ILE A 75 -2.59 -11.03 -2.98
CA ILE A 75 -3.27 -12.31 -2.70
C ILE A 75 -4.06 -12.78 -3.93
N ARG A 76 -4.75 -11.86 -4.61
CA ARG A 76 -5.51 -12.18 -5.83
C ARG A 76 -4.65 -12.63 -7.01
N GLY A 77 -3.41 -12.14 -7.13
CA GLY A 77 -2.53 -12.48 -8.24
C GLY A 77 -1.56 -13.63 -7.95
N LEU A 78 -1.01 -13.68 -6.74
CA LEU A 78 0.09 -14.58 -6.36
C LEU A 78 -0.23 -15.45 -5.13
N GLY A 79 -1.35 -15.20 -4.44
CA GLY A 79 -1.64 -15.77 -3.12
C GLY A 79 -1.73 -17.30 -3.10
N ASN A 80 -2.19 -17.93 -4.18
CA ASN A 80 -2.34 -19.39 -4.26
C ASN A 80 -1.02 -20.14 -4.47
N MET A 81 0.07 -19.42 -4.75
CA MET A 81 1.37 -20.02 -4.98
C MET A 81 2.04 -20.39 -3.65
N LEU A 82 2.74 -21.52 -3.60
CA LEU A 82 3.56 -21.86 -2.45
C LEU A 82 4.69 -20.83 -2.28
N LEU A 83 4.93 -20.39 -1.05
CA LEU A 83 5.96 -19.39 -0.75
C LEU A 83 7.34 -19.82 -1.28
N ILE A 84 7.69 -21.09 -1.09
CA ILE A 84 8.95 -21.69 -1.56
C ILE A 84 9.07 -21.82 -3.08
N GLN A 85 7.95 -21.72 -3.82
CA GLN A 85 7.90 -21.78 -5.28
C GLN A 85 7.87 -20.40 -5.92
N LEU A 86 7.86 -19.33 -5.11
CA LEU A 86 7.88 -17.97 -5.62
C LEU A 86 9.24 -17.68 -6.28
N LYS A 87 9.19 -17.29 -7.55
CA LYS A 87 10.38 -16.99 -8.35
C LYS A 87 10.32 -15.57 -8.91
N PRO A 88 11.47 -14.98 -9.27
CA PRO A 88 11.54 -13.66 -9.89
C PRO A 88 10.62 -13.50 -11.11
N GLU A 89 10.50 -14.54 -11.95
CA GLU A 89 9.66 -14.47 -13.16
C GLU A 89 8.18 -14.30 -12.85
N HIS A 90 7.72 -14.83 -11.70
CA HIS A 90 6.33 -14.67 -11.26
C HIS A 90 6.02 -13.23 -10.86
N LEU A 91 7.00 -12.56 -10.22
CA LEU A 91 6.86 -11.15 -9.84
C LEU A 91 6.88 -10.24 -11.06
N GLN A 92 7.80 -10.50 -12.00
CA GLN A 92 7.89 -9.76 -13.25
C GLN A 92 6.56 -9.84 -14.03
N ARG A 93 6.02 -11.06 -14.19
CA ARG A 93 4.73 -11.28 -14.84
C ARG A 93 3.60 -10.53 -14.13
N TYR A 94 3.55 -10.62 -12.80
CA TYR A 94 2.56 -9.90 -12.00
C TYR A 94 2.63 -8.38 -12.23
N TYR A 95 3.82 -7.79 -12.28
CA TYR A 95 3.96 -6.35 -12.57
C TYR A 95 3.48 -5.98 -13.97
N SER A 96 3.81 -6.79 -14.98
CA SER A 96 3.33 -6.58 -16.35
C SER A 96 1.81 -6.65 -16.46
N GLU A 97 1.16 -7.61 -15.79
CA GLU A 97 -0.31 -7.73 -15.76
C GLU A 97 -0.96 -6.54 -15.04
N LYS A 98 -0.33 -6.05 -13.96
CA LYS A 98 -0.84 -4.88 -13.24
C LYS A 98 -0.67 -3.58 -14.02
N LEU A 99 0.35 -3.47 -14.87
CA LEU A 99 0.52 -2.32 -15.77
C LEU A 99 -0.60 -2.22 -16.82
N SER A 100 -1.19 -3.33 -17.25
CA SER A 100 -2.23 -3.33 -18.29
C SER A 100 -3.66 -3.37 -17.73
N GLY A 101 -3.91 -4.13 -16.66
CA GLY A 101 -5.27 -4.38 -16.14
C GLY A 101 -5.35 -4.44 -14.61
N GLY A 102 -4.47 -3.74 -13.90
CA GLY A 102 -4.33 -3.88 -12.45
C GLY A 102 -5.33 -3.11 -11.59
N ARG A 103 -6.13 -2.19 -12.14
CA ARG A 103 -7.08 -1.40 -11.36
C ARG A 103 -8.26 -2.25 -10.86
N CYS A 104 -8.70 -1.98 -9.64
CA CYS A 104 -9.83 -2.69 -9.03
C CYS A 104 -11.18 -2.40 -9.70
N ASP A 105 -11.31 -1.27 -10.41
CA ASP A 105 -12.52 -0.90 -11.16
C ASP A 105 -12.57 -1.52 -12.56
N GLY A 106 -11.54 -2.27 -12.96
CA GLY A 106 -11.42 -2.88 -14.28
C GLY A 106 -11.09 -1.89 -15.41
N LYS A 107 -10.91 -0.60 -15.11
CA LYS A 107 -10.71 0.46 -16.11
C LYS A 107 -9.23 0.69 -16.40
N GLY A 108 -8.50 -0.39 -16.69
CA GLY A 108 -7.11 -0.36 -17.16
C GLY A 108 -6.04 -0.60 -16.08
N GLY A 109 -4.83 -0.12 -16.38
CA GLY A 109 -3.60 -0.39 -15.66
C GLY A 109 -3.36 0.43 -14.40
N LEU A 110 -2.56 -0.13 -13.49
CA LEU A 110 -2.00 0.62 -12.36
C LEU A 110 -0.83 1.50 -12.83
N SER A 111 -0.67 2.64 -12.17
CA SER A 111 0.47 3.51 -12.43
C SER A 111 1.79 2.83 -12.04
N PRO A 112 2.93 3.17 -12.70
CA PRO A 112 4.25 2.68 -12.32
C PRO A 112 4.59 2.92 -10.84
N ARG A 113 4.15 4.07 -10.28
CA ARG A 113 4.31 4.39 -8.86
C ARG A 113 3.58 3.40 -7.97
N THR A 114 2.34 3.07 -8.30
CA THR A 114 1.54 2.10 -7.54
C THR A 114 2.18 0.71 -7.56
N ILE A 115 2.70 0.28 -8.71
CA ILE A 115 3.38 -1.01 -8.83
C ILE A 115 4.69 -1.04 -8.03
N ARG A 116 5.42 0.08 -7.98
CA ARG A 116 6.56 0.21 -7.08
C ARG A 116 6.16 0.04 -5.62
N HIS A 117 5.02 0.59 -5.19
CA HIS A 117 4.52 0.32 -3.84
C HIS A 117 4.20 -1.17 -3.64
N HIS A 118 3.64 -1.86 -4.64
CA HIS A 118 3.43 -3.31 -4.55
C HIS A 118 4.75 -4.07 -4.38
N HIS A 119 5.78 -3.69 -5.13
CA HIS A 119 7.11 -4.27 -5.02
C HIS A 119 7.71 -4.04 -3.63
N VAL A 120 7.69 -2.82 -3.11
CA VAL A 120 8.24 -2.49 -1.78
C VAL A 120 7.51 -3.27 -0.68
N THR A 121 6.17 -3.30 -0.69
CA THR A 121 5.39 -4.06 0.30
C THR A 121 5.69 -5.56 0.24
N LEU A 122 5.77 -6.13 -0.97
CA LEU A 122 6.07 -7.55 -1.13
C LEU A 122 7.52 -7.86 -0.72
N HIS A 123 8.46 -6.99 -1.08
CA HIS A 123 9.88 -7.13 -0.71
C HIS A 123 10.03 -7.18 0.81
N ASP A 124 9.43 -6.25 1.55
CA ASP A 124 9.51 -6.18 3.02
C ASP A 124 8.88 -7.41 3.70
N ALA A 125 7.74 -7.87 3.18
CA ALA A 125 7.13 -9.10 3.66
C ALA A 125 8.03 -10.33 3.40
N LEU A 126 8.62 -10.45 2.22
CA LEU A 126 9.52 -11.57 1.89
C LEU A 126 10.84 -11.49 2.66
N GLU A 127 11.32 -10.28 2.99
CA GLU A 127 12.46 -10.08 3.87
C GLU A 127 12.18 -10.63 5.27
N SER A 128 10.95 -10.41 5.76
CA SER A 128 10.48 -11.02 7.01
C SER A 128 10.41 -12.55 6.90
N ALA A 129 9.98 -13.10 5.76
CA ALA A 129 10.02 -14.56 5.53
C ALA A 129 11.44 -15.13 5.57
N VAL A 130 12.44 -14.40 5.06
CA VAL A 130 13.85 -14.79 5.15
C VAL A 130 14.31 -14.78 6.60
N LYS A 131 14.05 -13.68 7.34
CA LYS A 131 14.37 -13.57 8.78
C LYS A 131 13.71 -14.66 9.62
N TRP A 132 12.50 -15.08 9.27
CA TRP A 132 11.77 -16.15 9.94
C TRP A 132 12.18 -17.56 9.49
N GLY A 133 13.18 -17.68 8.61
CA GLY A 133 13.66 -18.97 8.12
C GLY A 133 12.63 -19.73 7.28
N MET A 134 11.71 -19.01 6.62
CA MET A 134 10.72 -19.57 5.68
C MET A 134 11.17 -19.48 4.22
N LEU A 135 12.08 -18.56 3.92
CA LEU A 135 12.80 -18.45 2.65
C LEU A 135 14.31 -18.37 2.91
N SER A 136 15.10 -18.88 1.95
CA SER A 136 16.56 -18.79 2.00
C SER A 136 17.08 -17.49 1.39
N ARG A 137 16.34 -16.93 0.43
CA ARG A 137 16.62 -15.64 -0.21
C ARG A 137 15.32 -14.95 -0.57
N ASN A 138 15.36 -13.64 -0.69
CA ASN A 138 14.23 -12.85 -1.13
C ASN A 138 14.14 -12.88 -2.67
N PRO A 139 13.10 -13.49 -3.28
CA PRO A 139 12.99 -13.53 -4.75
C PRO A 139 12.74 -12.14 -5.36
N ALA A 140 12.32 -11.14 -4.57
CA ALA A 140 12.11 -9.78 -5.04
C ALA A 140 13.43 -9.04 -5.36
N ASP A 141 14.57 -9.42 -4.77
CA ASP A 141 15.87 -8.77 -5.01
C ASP A 141 16.33 -8.89 -6.46
N ALA A 142 15.93 -9.95 -7.14
CA ALA A 142 16.29 -10.22 -8.53
C ALA A 142 15.37 -9.51 -9.55
N VAL A 143 14.41 -8.70 -9.10
CA VAL A 143 13.41 -8.06 -9.96
C VAL A 143 13.43 -6.56 -9.78
N LYS A 144 13.55 -5.82 -10.90
CA LYS A 144 13.50 -4.36 -10.88
C LYS A 144 12.07 -3.87 -11.16
N PRO A 145 11.46 -3.08 -10.26
CA PRO A 145 10.16 -2.50 -10.52
C PRO A 145 10.24 -1.44 -11.65
N PRO A 146 9.10 -1.09 -12.29
CA PRO A 146 9.07 -0.06 -13.32
C PRO A 146 9.71 1.27 -12.88
N PRO A 147 10.36 1.99 -13.81
CA PRO A 147 10.95 3.30 -13.51
C PRO A 147 9.85 4.28 -13.09
N TYR A 148 10.16 5.07 -12.06
CA TYR A 148 9.28 6.14 -11.61
C TYR A 148 9.54 7.38 -12.47
N GLN A 149 8.49 7.97 -13.03
CA GLN A 149 8.57 9.29 -13.64
C GLN A 149 8.27 10.33 -12.57
N HIS A 150 9.19 11.27 -12.36
CA HIS A 150 8.97 12.40 -11.48
C HIS A 150 7.83 13.24 -12.04
N ALA A 151 6.75 13.37 -11.27
CA ALA A 151 5.72 14.34 -11.58
C ALA A 151 6.38 15.73 -11.52
N GLN A 152 6.32 16.47 -12.63
CA GLN A 152 6.66 17.88 -12.60
C GLN A 152 5.56 18.57 -11.79
N TRP A 153 5.94 19.08 -10.63
CA TRP A 153 5.05 19.92 -9.84
C TRP A 153 5.03 21.28 -10.50
N ASN A 154 3.88 21.71 -11.01
CA ASN A 154 3.68 23.11 -11.34
C ASN A 154 3.66 23.88 -10.04
N ILE A 155 4.80 24.48 -9.69
CA ILE A 155 4.93 25.38 -8.54
C ILE A 155 4.02 26.58 -8.82
N LEU A 156 3.18 26.94 -7.85
CA LEU A 156 2.38 28.16 -7.92
C LEU A 156 3.34 29.35 -7.98
N ASN A 157 3.43 30.00 -9.15
CA ASN A 157 4.05 31.31 -9.30
C ASN A 157 3.11 32.39 -8.76
N GLU A 158 3.61 33.61 -8.60
CA GLU A 158 2.82 34.76 -8.11
C GLU A 158 1.49 34.91 -8.88
N ASP A 159 1.52 34.86 -10.21
CA ASP A 159 0.34 34.98 -11.05
C ASP A 159 -0.73 33.91 -10.77
N ASN A 160 -0.30 32.67 -10.54
CA ASN A 160 -1.20 31.57 -10.19
C ASN A 160 -1.73 31.71 -8.76
N ILE A 161 -0.97 32.29 -7.84
CA ILE A 161 -1.42 32.59 -6.47
C ILE A 161 -2.52 33.66 -6.52
N TYR A 162 -2.31 34.74 -7.29
CA TYR A 162 -3.32 35.78 -7.48
C TYR A 162 -4.58 35.22 -8.13
N THR A 163 -4.43 34.39 -9.17
CA THR A 163 -5.57 33.76 -9.86
C THR A 163 -6.35 32.83 -8.93
N LEU A 164 -5.65 32.02 -8.12
CA LEU A 164 -6.28 31.15 -7.14
C LEU A 164 -7.00 31.96 -6.06
N HIS A 165 -6.36 32.99 -5.52
CA HIS A 165 -6.92 33.88 -4.51
C HIS A 165 -8.18 34.59 -5.01
N GLN A 166 -8.15 35.16 -6.21
CA GLN A 166 -9.32 35.80 -6.81
C GLN A 166 -10.45 34.80 -7.07
N SER A 167 -10.14 33.61 -7.59
CA SER A 167 -11.17 32.58 -7.80
C SER A 167 -11.85 32.13 -6.50
N PHE A 168 -11.13 32.19 -5.37
CA PHE A 168 -11.67 31.86 -4.06
C PHE A 168 -12.58 32.98 -3.55
N ILE A 169 -12.16 34.24 -3.66
CA ILE A 169 -12.94 35.42 -3.27
C ILE A 169 -14.20 35.56 -4.11
N ASP A 170 -14.13 35.33 -5.42
CA ASP A 170 -15.24 35.62 -6.32
C ASP A 170 -16.34 34.55 -6.29
N LYS A 171 -15.98 33.29 -6.03
CA LYS A 171 -16.94 32.17 -6.16
C LYS A 171 -17.25 31.51 -4.82
N ARG A 172 -16.23 31.21 -4.02
CA ARG A 172 -16.39 30.33 -2.87
C ARG A 172 -16.67 31.09 -1.58
N PHE A 173 -16.07 32.27 -1.44
CA PHE A 173 -16.30 33.13 -0.28
C PHE A 173 -17.75 33.65 -0.17
N PRO A 174 -18.42 34.09 -1.26
CA PRO A 174 -19.80 34.57 -1.20
C PRO A 174 -20.79 33.43 -0.89
N GLU A 175 -20.59 32.24 -1.44
CA GLU A 175 -21.39 31.04 -1.10
C GLU A 175 -21.25 30.66 0.38
N MET A 176 -20.04 30.76 0.93
CA MET A 176 -19.80 30.49 2.35
C MET A 176 -20.45 31.53 3.26
N LEU A 177 -20.36 32.82 2.89
CA LEU A 177 -21.03 33.90 3.62
C LEU A 177 -22.54 33.72 3.61
N HIS A 178 -23.12 33.46 2.44
CA HIS A 178 -24.56 33.23 2.31
C HIS A 178 -25.03 32.06 3.19
N ARG A 179 -24.27 30.95 3.22
CA ARG A 179 -24.58 29.79 4.07
C ARG A 179 -24.44 30.05 5.57
N ILE A 180 -23.54 30.97 5.96
CA ILE A 180 -23.39 31.39 7.35
C ILE A 180 -24.54 32.32 7.74
N GLU A 181 -24.93 33.25 6.86
CA GLU A 181 -26.08 34.14 7.05
C GLU A 181 -27.39 33.36 7.17
N GLU A 182 -27.65 32.39 6.27
CA GLU A 182 -28.82 31.49 6.33
C GLU A 182 -28.90 30.76 7.68
N LYS A 183 -27.77 30.25 8.16
CA LYS A 183 -27.70 29.57 9.46
C LYS A 183 -27.89 30.50 10.66
N ILE A 184 -27.51 31.77 10.53
CA ILE A 184 -27.74 32.76 11.59
C ILE A 184 -29.23 33.11 11.62
N GLU A 185 -29.89 33.30 10.48
CA GLU A 185 -31.33 33.53 10.40
C GLU A 185 -32.15 32.35 10.96
N GLU A 186 -31.78 31.09 10.63
CA GLU A 186 -32.42 29.89 11.21
C GLU A 186 -32.29 29.82 12.75
N ILE A 187 -31.18 30.33 13.30
CA ILE A 187 -30.92 30.36 14.75
C ILE A 187 -31.70 31.51 15.41
N ASP A 188 -31.77 32.66 14.76
CA ASP A 188 -32.51 33.84 15.23
C ASP A 188 -34.03 33.59 15.23
N ASP A 189 -34.57 32.89 14.23
CA ASP A 189 -35.99 32.47 14.18
C ASP A 189 -36.35 31.42 15.25
N ALA A 190 -35.35 30.68 15.75
CA ALA A 190 -35.52 29.68 16.80
C ALA A 190 -35.36 30.24 18.23
N LEU A 191 -34.92 31.50 18.38
CA LEU A 191 -34.66 32.15 19.67
C LEU A 191 -35.74 33.20 20.00
N ASP A 192 -36.25 33.15 21.23
CA ASP A 192 -37.27 34.06 21.74
C ASP A 192 -36.84 35.54 21.55
N PRO A 193 -37.70 36.43 20.98
CA PRO A 193 -37.36 37.83 20.64
C PRO A 193 -36.83 38.70 21.80
N PHE A 194 -36.86 38.20 23.05
CA PHE A 194 -36.24 38.86 24.20
C PHE A 194 -34.71 38.67 24.31
N ILE A 195 -34.12 37.69 23.62
CA ILE A 195 -32.67 37.37 23.69
C ILE A 195 -31.86 38.14 22.62
N LEU A 196 -32.49 38.59 21.53
CA LEU A 196 -31.83 39.06 20.30
C LEU A 196 -31.32 40.51 20.26
N ARG A 197 -31.62 41.33 21.28
CA ARG A 197 -31.28 42.77 21.23
C ARG A 197 -29.80 43.18 21.36
N PRO A 198 -28.82 42.35 21.77
CA PRO A 198 -27.42 42.77 21.76
C PRO A 198 -26.59 42.29 20.55
N LEU A 199 -27.00 41.25 19.80
CA LEU A 199 -26.16 40.70 18.72
C LEU A 199 -26.28 41.42 17.38
N ALA A 200 -27.36 42.19 17.17
CA ALA A 200 -27.64 42.82 15.88
C ALA A 200 -26.72 44.00 15.48
N VAL A 201 -25.73 44.42 16.30
CA VAL A 201 -25.09 45.74 16.06
C VAL A 201 -23.55 45.77 16.08
N LEU A 202 -22.80 44.75 16.54
CA LEU A 202 -21.44 45.05 17.05
C LEU A 202 -20.19 44.27 16.58
N GLY A 203 -20.16 43.51 15.48
CA GLY A 203 -18.80 43.08 15.07
C GLY A 203 -18.52 42.36 13.77
N ALA A 204 -19.43 41.54 13.23
CA ALA A 204 -19.02 40.60 12.18
C ALA A 204 -18.74 41.28 10.82
N LEU A 205 -19.48 42.32 10.43
CA LEU A 205 -19.25 42.98 9.14
C LEU A 205 -18.05 43.95 9.13
N LYS A 206 -17.56 44.44 10.27
CA LYS A 206 -16.41 45.37 10.30
C LYS A 206 -15.07 44.66 10.13
N ILE A 207 -14.98 43.36 10.44
CA ILE A 207 -13.76 42.57 10.32
C ILE A 207 -13.52 42.10 8.87
N ILE A 208 -14.55 42.14 8.00
CA ILE A 208 -14.45 41.68 6.60
C ILE A 208 -14.06 42.83 5.63
N SER A 209 -14.13 44.10 6.06
CA SER A 209 -13.85 45.24 5.16
C SER A 209 -12.40 45.44 4.69
N PRO A 210 -11.32 44.98 5.36
CA PRO A 210 -9.97 45.26 4.86
C PRO A 210 -9.53 44.32 3.72
N PHE A 211 -10.32 43.30 3.36
CA PHE A 211 -9.98 42.34 2.28
C PHE A 211 -10.55 42.70 0.90
N ARG A 212 -11.18 43.87 0.77
CA ARG A 212 -11.67 44.43 -0.51
C ARG A 212 -10.77 45.59 -0.96
N ARG A 213 -9.53 45.29 -1.37
CA ARG A 213 -8.69 46.16 -2.20
C ARG A 213 -7.88 45.32 -3.18
#